data_AF-A0A6G3XLL6-F1
#
_entry.id   AF-A0A6G3XLL6-F1
#
_cell.length_a   1.000
_cell.length_b   1.000
_cell.length_c   1.000
_cell.angle_alpha   90.00
_cell.angle_beta   90.00
_cell.angle_gamma   90.00
#
_symmetry.space_group_name_H-M   'P 1'
#
loop_
_entity.id
_entity.type
_entity.pdbx_description
1 polymer ?
#
loop_
_entity_poly.entity_id
_entity_poly.type
_entity_poly.pdbx_seq_one_letter_code
_entity_poly.pdbx_strand_id
1 'polypeptide(L)'
;MTEPGSDAWPPDPIGTARLVLRASEARDRAAFIELFASPEVGAHIGGARPRDVLERSVPEVPGRRWGFFVVELDGAMIGTITLDHRAAELADHLRPDAGETELGYLFLPEAWGFGYAAEACVAA
;
A
#
# COMPACT_ATOMS: atom_id res chain seq x y z
N MET A 1 -2.63 -14.58 22.73
CA MET A 1 -2.63 -14.19 21.31
C MET A 1 -4.01 -13.66 21.03
N THR A 2 -4.16 -12.34 21.03
CA THR A 2 -5.42 -11.68 20.70
C THR A 2 -5.21 -11.20 19.28
N GLU A 3 -5.88 -11.82 18.31
CA GLU A 3 -6.01 -11.22 16.98
C GLU A 3 -6.49 -9.77 17.20
N PRO A 4 -5.84 -8.75 16.59
CA PRO A 4 -6.45 -7.44 16.55
C PRO A 4 -7.85 -7.62 15.96
N GLY A 5 -8.82 -6.98 16.61
CA GLY A 5 -10.23 -7.20 16.39
C GLY A 5 -10.59 -7.24 14.91
N SER A 6 -11.58 -8.06 14.61
CA SER A 6 -12.43 -8.02 13.42
C SER A 6 -13.15 -6.66 13.26
N ASP A 7 -12.45 -5.54 13.48
CA ASP A 7 -12.87 -4.26 12.97
C ASP A 7 -12.75 -4.36 11.45
N ALA A 8 -13.89 -4.21 10.77
CA ALA A 8 -14.04 -4.43 9.34
C ALA A 8 -13.00 -3.60 8.58
N TRP A 9 -11.86 -4.21 8.26
CA TRP A 9 -10.83 -3.56 7.50
C TRP A 9 -11.18 -3.65 6.01
N PRO A 10 -11.01 -2.56 5.24
CA PRO A 10 -10.49 -1.26 5.68
C PRO A 10 -11.55 -0.40 6.38
N PRO A 11 -11.12 0.55 7.22
CA PRO A 11 -12.02 1.55 7.81
C PRO A 11 -12.73 2.35 6.71
N ASP A 12 -13.74 3.12 7.11
CA ASP A 12 -14.35 4.14 6.24
C ASP A 12 -13.25 4.98 5.54
N PRO A 13 -13.42 5.37 4.27
CA PRO A 13 -12.41 6.11 3.54
C PRO A 13 -11.90 7.34 4.30
N ILE A 14 -10.58 7.48 4.38
CA ILE A 14 -9.92 8.59 5.09
C ILE A 14 -9.59 9.67 4.06
N GLY A 15 -10.32 10.78 4.11
CA GLY A 15 -10.08 11.94 3.26
C GLY A 15 -8.96 12.83 3.82
N THR A 16 -8.11 13.34 2.93
CA THR A 16 -7.10 14.36 3.24
C THR A 16 -7.40 15.65 2.47
N ALA A 17 -6.44 16.57 2.38
CA ALA A 17 -6.61 17.79 1.59
C ALA A 17 -6.77 17.49 0.10
N ARG A 18 -6.11 16.45 -0.41
CA ARG A 18 -6.07 16.10 -1.85
C ARG A 18 -6.37 14.63 -2.14
N LEU A 19 -6.23 13.74 -1.16
CA LEU A 19 -6.23 12.29 -1.33
C LEU A 19 -7.39 11.63 -0.58
N VAL A 20 -7.68 10.40 -0.99
CA VAL A 20 -8.54 9.50 -0.23
C VAL A 20 -7.82 8.17 -0.03
N LEU A 21 -7.62 7.76 1.21
CA LEU A 21 -7.16 6.42 1.56
C LEU A 21 -8.37 5.51 1.72
N ARG A 22 -8.44 4.44 0.95
CA ARG A 22 -9.64 3.58 0.88
C ARG A 22 -9.31 2.12 0.62
N ALA A 23 -10.36 1.29 0.66
CA ALA A 23 -10.32 -0.06 0.14
C ALA A 23 -9.90 -0.11 -1.32
N SER A 24 -9.15 -1.15 -1.65
CA SER A 24 -8.92 -1.54 -3.04
C SER A 24 -10.22 -2.03 -3.68
N GLU A 25 -10.42 -1.65 -4.94
CA GLU A 25 -11.57 -1.99 -5.76
C GLU A 25 -11.11 -2.64 -7.08
N ALA A 26 -12.03 -3.27 -7.81
CA ALA A 26 -11.71 -3.92 -9.08
C ALA A 26 -11.13 -2.96 -10.13
N ARG A 27 -11.53 -1.68 -10.09
CA ARG A 27 -11.02 -0.63 -10.98
C ARG A 27 -9.52 -0.34 -10.80
N ASP A 28 -8.97 -0.65 -9.63
CA ASP A 28 -7.57 -0.35 -9.30
C ASP A 28 -6.60 -1.38 -9.87
N ARG A 29 -7.10 -2.55 -10.29
CA ARG A 29 -6.27 -3.68 -10.74
C ARG A 29 -5.24 -3.30 -11.80
N ALA A 30 -5.64 -2.49 -12.79
CA ALA A 30 -4.74 -2.06 -13.84
C ALA A 30 -3.58 -1.22 -13.26
N ALA A 31 -3.88 -0.28 -12.37
CA ALA A 31 -2.87 0.55 -11.70
C ALA A 31 -1.92 -0.28 -10.81
N PHE A 32 -2.42 -1.33 -10.15
CA PHE A 32 -1.56 -2.29 -9.44
C PHE A 32 -0.58 -3.01 -10.35
N ILE A 33 -1.02 -3.42 -11.54
CA ILE A 33 -0.14 -4.07 -12.51
C ILE A 33 0.94 -3.11 -12.97
N GLU A 34 0.60 -1.85 -13.28
CA GLU A 34 1.61 -0.84 -13.64
C GLU A 34 2.58 -0.56 -12.49
N LEU A 35 2.07 -0.41 -11.27
CA LEU A 35 2.87 -0.13 -10.08
C LEU A 35 3.92 -1.23 -9.85
N PHE A 36 3.53 -2.50 -9.95
CA PHE A 36 4.46 -3.63 -9.78
C PHE A 36 5.31 -3.95 -11.01
N ALA A 37 4.91 -3.49 -12.20
CA ALA A 37 5.66 -3.67 -13.44
C ALA A 37 6.68 -2.54 -13.70
N SER A 38 6.56 -1.40 -13.01
CA SER A 38 7.45 -0.25 -13.21
C SER A 38 8.87 -0.51 -12.68
N PRO A 39 9.91 -0.45 -13.54
CA PRO A 39 11.30 -0.52 -13.11
C PRO A 39 11.69 0.63 -12.18
N GLU A 40 11.12 1.81 -12.39
CA GLU A 40 11.35 3.00 -11.56
C GLU A 40 10.83 2.78 -10.15
N VAL A 41 9.59 2.29 -9.99
CA VAL A 41 9.03 1.94 -8.67
C VAL A 41 9.84 0.81 -8.03
N GLY A 42 10.20 -0.21 -8.81
CA GLY A 42 10.94 -1.38 -8.34
C GLY A 42 12.43 -1.16 -8.04
N ALA A 43 12.99 0.01 -8.37
CA ALA A 43 14.45 0.23 -8.40
C ALA A 43 15.18 -0.11 -7.09
N HIS A 44 14.49 0.02 -5.95
CA HIS A 44 15.08 -0.16 -4.61
C HIS A 44 14.35 -1.19 -3.73
N ILE A 45 13.32 -1.86 -4.25
CA ILE A 45 12.39 -2.69 -3.45
C ILE A 45 12.23 -4.11 -4.00
N GLY A 46 13.26 -4.62 -4.68
CA GLY A 46 13.27 -5.98 -5.24
C GLY A 46 13.00 -6.07 -6.74
N GLY A 47 12.85 -4.94 -7.43
CA GLY A 47 12.73 -4.88 -8.88
C GLY A 47 11.29 -5.00 -9.42
N ALA A 48 11.13 -4.61 -10.68
CA ALA A 48 9.89 -4.78 -11.42
C ALA A 48 9.60 -6.26 -11.71
N ARG A 49 8.32 -6.63 -11.68
CA ARG A 49 7.86 -7.95 -12.08
C ARG A 49 7.39 -7.95 -13.55
N PRO A 50 7.58 -9.05 -14.31
CA PRO A 50 7.08 -9.14 -15.67
C PRO A 50 5.56 -8.94 -15.72
N ARG A 51 5.12 -8.10 -16.67
CA ARG A 51 3.71 -7.68 -16.77
C ARG A 51 2.76 -8.83 -17.04
N ASP A 52 3.17 -9.79 -17.88
CA ASP A 52 2.38 -10.98 -18.19
C ASP A 52 2.17 -11.87 -16.95
N VAL A 53 3.16 -11.94 -16.06
CA VAL A 53 3.05 -12.65 -14.77
C VAL A 53 2.07 -11.92 -13.84
N LEU A 54 2.14 -10.60 -13.78
CA LEU A 54 1.21 -9.79 -12.98
C LEU A 54 -0.22 -9.91 -13.49
N GLU A 55 -0.43 -9.82 -14.80
CA GLU A 55 -1.76 -9.96 -15.42
C GLU A 55 -2.42 -11.32 -15.12
N ARG A 56 -1.64 -12.39 -14.93
CA ARG A 56 -2.16 -13.71 -14.55
C ARG A 56 -2.34 -13.90 -13.04
N SER A 57 -1.52 -13.24 -12.22
CA SER A 57 -1.43 -13.52 -10.78
C SER A 57 -2.14 -12.50 -9.89
N VAL A 58 -2.27 -11.25 -10.34
CA VAL A 58 -2.97 -10.21 -9.58
C VAL A 58 -4.48 -10.49 -9.62
N PRO A 59 -5.14 -10.65 -8.47
CA PRO A 59 -6.58 -10.93 -8.41
C PRO A 59 -7.39 -9.75 -8.94
N GLU A 60 -8.70 -9.96 -9.12
CA GLU A 60 -9.62 -8.91 -9.58
C GLU A 60 -9.58 -7.68 -8.67
N VAL A 61 -9.58 -7.90 -7.35
CA VAL A 61 -9.45 -6.85 -6.32
C VAL A 61 -8.17 -7.13 -5.51
N PRO A 62 -7.05 -6.43 -5.79
CA PRO A 62 -5.78 -6.62 -5.08
C PRO A 62 -5.82 -6.08 -3.64
N GLY A 63 -4.85 -6.45 -2.80
CA GLY A 63 -4.65 -5.80 -1.50
C GLY A 63 -5.76 -5.99 -0.47
N ARG A 64 -6.61 -7.02 -0.60
CA ARG A 64 -7.69 -7.33 0.37
C ARG A 64 -7.14 -7.97 1.65
N ARG A 65 -6.47 -7.17 2.49
CA ARG A 65 -5.98 -7.57 3.81
C ARG A 65 -5.94 -6.39 4.77
N TRP A 66 -5.86 -6.68 6.07
CA TRP A 66 -5.62 -5.66 7.09
C TRP A 66 -4.35 -4.86 6.80
N GLY A 67 -4.37 -3.56 7.15
CA GLY A 67 -3.26 -2.64 6.96
C GLY A 67 -3.04 -2.16 5.52
N PHE A 68 -3.84 -2.59 4.55
CA PHE A 68 -3.64 -2.18 3.15
C PHE A 68 -4.63 -1.08 2.73
N PHE A 69 -4.11 0.02 2.17
CA PHE A 69 -4.90 1.09 1.54
C PHE A 69 -4.48 1.35 0.10
N VAL A 70 -5.46 1.65 -0.74
CA VAL A 70 -5.25 2.38 -1.99
C VAL A 70 -5.26 3.88 -1.70
N VAL A 71 -4.32 4.60 -2.29
CA VAL A 71 -4.30 6.07 -2.30
C VAL A 71 -4.93 6.55 -3.60
N GLU A 72 -6.08 7.20 -3.49
CA GLU A 72 -6.83 7.78 -4.61
C GLU A 72 -6.59 9.29 -4.72
N LEU A 73 -6.44 9.78 -5.94
CA LEU A 73 -6.50 11.19 -6.33
C LEU A 73 -7.47 11.32 -7.50
N ASP A 74 -8.46 12.21 -7.36
CA ASP A 74 -9.46 12.50 -8.41
C ASP A 74 -10.13 11.26 -9.03
N GLY A 75 -10.44 10.25 -8.22
CA GLY A 75 -11.10 9.02 -8.69
C GLY A 75 -10.16 7.93 -9.22
N ALA A 76 -8.85 8.19 -9.29
CA ALA A 76 -7.84 7.24 -9.77
C ALA A 76 -6.87 6.83 -8.66
N MET A 77 -6.53 5.54 -8.61
CA MET A 77 -5.43 5.04 -7.77
C MET A 77 -4.10 5.62 -8.26
N ILE A 78 -3.33 6.18 -7.34
CA ILE A 78 -1.98 6.69 -7.59
C ILE A 78 -0.89 5.95 -6.80
N GLY A 79 -1.28 5.11 -5.83
CA GLY A 79 -0.34 4.42 -4.96
C GLY A 79 -1.02 3.60 -3.88
N THR A 80 -0.23 3.11 -2.94
CA THR A 80 -0.65 2.21 -1.86
C THR A 80 0.06 2.57 -0.56
N ILE A 81 -0.62 2.42 0.57
CA ILE A 81 -0.01 2.37 1.91
C ILE A 81 -0.19 0.95 2.48
N THR A 82 0.83 0.45 3.15
CA THR A 82 0.79 -0.80 3.93
C THR A 82 1.19 -0.55 5.37
N LEU A 83 0.38 -1.04 6.30
CA LEU A 83 0.67 -1.17 7.71
C LEU A 83 0.88 -2.65 8.00
N ASP A 84 2.11 -3.03 8.31
CA ASP A 84 2.49 -4.39 8.63
C ASP A 84 2.92 -4.51 10.09
N HIS A 85 2.66 -5.67 10.69
CA HIS A 85 3.29 -6.01 11.95
C HIS A 85 4.70 -6.51 11.67
N ARG A 86 5.73 -5.86 12.24
CA ARG A 86 7.08 -6.41 12.21
C ARG A 86 7.07 -7.75 12.95
N ALA A 87 7.44 -8.82 12.25
CA ALA A 87 7.57 -10.13 12.86
C ALA A 87 8.72 -10.09 13.87
N ALA A 88 8.48 -10.64 15.07
CA ALA A 88 9.43 -10.67 16.20
C ALA A 88 10.74 -11.44 15.92
N GLU A 89 10.94 -11.96 14.71
CA GLU A 89 12.11 -12.75 14.30
C GLU A 89 13.12 -11.95 13.46
N LEU A 90 12.79 -10.72 13.04
CA LEU A 90 13.76 -9.84 12.36
C LEU A 90 14.72 -9.24 13.38
N ALA A 91 16.01 -9.58 13.27
CA ALA A 91 17.07 -9.24 14.22
C ALA A 91 17.35 -7.73 14.42
N ASP A 92 16.65 -6.85 13.71
CA ASP A 92 16.78 -5.38 13.74
C ASP A 92 15.59 -4.71 14.48
N HIS A 93 15.18 -5.27 15.61
CA HIS A 93 14.25 -4.57 16.50
C HIS A 93 14.89 -3.27 16.98
N LEU A 94 14.24 -2.15 16.70
CA LEU A 94 14.65 -0.88 17.29
C LEU A 94 14.37 -0.91 18.80
N ARG A 95 13.35 -1.67 19.25
CA ARG A 95 13.10 -1.99 20.66
C ARG A 95 12.47 -3.38 20.86
N PRO A 96 12.92 -4.16 21.85
CA PRO A 96 12.41 -5.51 22.11
C PRO A 96 10.94 -5.60 22.58
N ASP A 97 10.31 -4.48 22.95
CA ASP A 97 9.04 -4.48 23.71
C ASP A 97 7.85 -3.85 22.97
N ALA A 98 8.08 -3.23 21.81
CA ALA A 98 7.02 -2.59 21.03
C ALA A 98 6.65 -3.52 19.87
N GLY A 99 5.37 -3.87 19.72
CA GLY A 99 4.90 -4.38 18.44
C GLY A 99 5.12 -3.27 17.41
N GLU A 100 6.20 -3.36 16.64
CA GLU A 100 6.57 -2.32 15.69
C GLU A 100 5.61 -2.42 14.49
N THR A 101 4.83 -1.37 14.26
CA THR A 101 4.07 -1.23 13.02
C THR A 101 4.99 -0.64 11.97
N GLU A 102 5.20 -1.35 10.88
CA GLU A 102 5.92 -0.86 9.73
C GLU A 102 4.95 -0.18 8.76
N LEU A 103 5.29 1.05 8.35
CA LEU A 103 4.57 1.78 7.31
C LEU A 103 5.39 1.70 6.03
N GLY A 104 4.81 1.06 5.02
CA GLY A 104 5.31 1.01 3.65
C GLY A 104 4.42 1.83 2.71
N TYR A 105 5.01 2.36 1.64
CA TYR A 105 4.25 3.03 0.59
C TYR A 105 4.89 2.83 -0.77
N LEU A 106 4.04 2.84 -1.80
CA LEU A 106 4.44 2.79 -3.20
C LEU A 106 3.56 3.72 -4.02
N PHE A 107 4.13 4.46 -4.95
CA PHE A 107 3.41 5.41 -5.80
C PHE A 107 3.85 5.26 -7.25
N LEU A 108 2.91 5.44 -8.17
CA LEU A 108 3.21 5.50 -9.60
C LEU A 108 4.11 6.72 -9.90
N PRO A 109 5.03 6.63 -10.88
CA PRO A 109 5.97 7.70 -11.19
C PRO A 109 5.32 9.06 -11.46
N GLU A 110 4.12 9.07 -12.06
CA GLU A 110 3.38 10.30 -12.38
C GLU A 110 2.91 11.06 -11.13
N ALA A 111 2.86 10.40 -9.97
CA ALA A 111 2.46 10.98 -8.69
C ALA A 111 3.66 11.47 -7.85
N TRP A 112 4.89 11.37 -8.36
CA TRP A 112 6.09 11.76 -7.62
C TRP A 112 6.33 13.28 -7.67
N GLY A 113 7.00 13.81 -6.64
CA GLY A 113 7.35 15.24 -6.57
C GLY A 113 6.24 16.17 -6.08
N PHE A 114 5.02 15.67 -5.85
CA PHE A 114 3.87 16.47 -5.38
C PHE A 114 3.60 16.41 -3.87
N GLY A 115 4.40 15.62 -3.14
CA GLY A 115 4.25 15.42 -1.69
C GLY A 115 3.11 14.46 -1.28
N TYR A 116 2.51 13.72 -2.22
CA TYR A 116 1.39 12.81 -1.94
C TYR A 116 1.75 11.68 -0.98
N ALA A 117 2.96 11.12 -1.07
CA ALA A 117 3.41 10.09 -0.14
C ALA A 117 3.41 10.61 1.31
N ALA A 118 3.97 11.80 1.54
CA ALA A 118 3.98 12.39 2.88
C ALA A 118 2.56 12.66 3.41
N GLU A 119 1.67 13.19 2.57
CA GLU A 119 0.27 13.41 2.96
C GLU A 119 -0.46 12.11 3.29
N ALA A 120 -0.29 11.07 2.48
CA ALA A 120 -0.89 9.77 2.72
C ALA A 120 -0.36 9.11 4.01
N CYS A 121 0.95 9.20 4.27
CA CYS A 121 1.56 8.66 5.48
C CYS A 121 1.12 9.38 6.76
N VAL A 122 0.75 10.66 6.70
CA VAL A 122 0.21 11.39 7.86
C VAL A 122 -1.23 10.97 8.18
N ALA A 123 -1.97 10.52 7.17
CA ALA A 123 -3.36 10.10 7.31
C ALA A 123 -3.52 8.64 7.77
N ALA A 124 -2.58 7.77 7.39
CA ALA A 124 -2.56 6.35 7.74
C ALA A 124 -2.11 6.12 9.20
#